data_AF-A0A1X7UCK2-F1
#
_entry.id   AF-A0A1X7UCK2-F1
#
_cell.length_a   1.000
_cell.length_b   1.000
_cell.length_c   1.000
_cell.angle_alpha   90.00
_cell.angle_beta   90.00
_cell.angle_gamma   90.00
#
_symmetry.space_group_name_H-M   'P 1'
#
loop_
_entity.id
_entity.type
_entity.pdbx_description
1 polymer ?
#
loop_
_entity_poly.entity_id
_entity_poly.type
_entity_poly.pdbx_seq_one_letter_code
_entity_poly.pdbx_strand_id
1 'polypeptide(L)'
;ELKEKDQDLLHTEVISYIILKETEYKLRDAISSKEKERIELKQEILIAQVAEEELLSVQSDTESIKEVEEEPFYEELTVLSSQFNEIKEKNKELSDKLSKMKVEFLGILSSNTDSGWCCFINYTNNYYIIKAASKVRRGMSFEIDDCRFDLEAMTSPDYQPLVDNKRIIEKLQERITLMNMELMTKRKHNEKSIKDIIDVKKTEEKRQRKKGKQIEEEMCLIILHCNHPVTGELNSSFLEVHKDELLPIVLDKAYEVMKLAPHIPIERCRLVKYDYERHEMEQSLDLNE
;
A
#
# COMPACT_ATOMS: atom_id res chain seq x y z
N GLU A 1 32.95 -22.27 -67.68
CA GLU A 1 33.10 -21.19 -66.68
C GLU A 1 31.90 -20.24 -66.54
N LEU A 2 31.07 -19.96 -67.57
CA LEU A 2 29.96 -19.00 -67.41
C LEU A 2 28.70 -19.55 -66.69
N LYS A 3 28.47 -20.86 -66.65
CA LYS A 3 27.27 -21.45 -66.02
C LYS A 3 27.32 -21.57 -64.49
N GLU A 4 28.53 -21.56 -63.91
CA GLU A 4 28.72 -21.74 -62.46
C GLU A 4 28.49 -20.42 -61.71
N LYS A 5 28.80 -19.28 -62.34
CA LYS A 5 28.64 -17.93 -61.77
C LYS A 5 27.19 -17.48 -61.59
N ASP A 6 26.27 -17.93 -62.45
CA ASP A 6 24.86 -17.52 -62.40
C ASP A 6 24.03 -18.29 -61.36
N GLN A 7 24.40 -19.55 -61.07
CA GLN A 7 23.77 -20.34 -60.01
C GLN A 7 24.11 -19.79 -58.62
N ASP A 8 25.34 -19.30 -58.43
CA ASP A 8 25.76 -18.63 -57.20
C ASP A 8 25.02 -17.30 -56.97
N LEU A 9 24.77 -16.52 -58.03
CA LEU A 9 24.02 -15.26 -57.93
C LEU A 9 22.55 -15.47 -57.50
N LEU A 10 21.89 -16.48 -58.06
CA LEU A 10 20.50 -16.84 -57.71
C LEU A 10 20.36 -17.41 -56.31
N HIS A 11 21.29 -18.27 -55.88
CA HIS A 11 21.32 -18.74 -54.50
C HIS A 11 21.51 -17.57 -53.53
N THR A 12 22.36 -16.60 -53.90
CA THR A 12 22.63 -15.40 -53.11
C THR A 12 21.39 -14.51 -52.99
N GLU A 13 20.61 -14.31 -54.05
CA GLU A 13 19.37 -13.51 -54.01
C GLU A 13 18.26 -14.16 -53.16
N VAL A 14 18.06 -15.47 -53.28
CA VAL A 14 17.04 -16.20 -52.50
C VAL A 14 17.42 -16.25 -51.01
N ILE A 15 18.70 -16.50 -50.71
CA ILE A 15 19.22 -16.46 -49.33
C ILE A 15 19.07 -15.04 -48.76
N SER A 16 19.37 -14.01 -49.57
CA SER A 16 19.18 -12.60 -49.17
C SER A 16 17.71 -12.29 -48.86
N TYR A 17 16.76 -12.77 -49.67
CA TYR A 17 15.33 -12.58 -49.40
C TYR A 17 14.87 -13.24 -48.10
N ILE A 18 15.33 -14.45 -47.81
CA ILE A 18 15.01 -15.18 -46.58
C ILE A 18 15.56 -14.44 -45.36
N ILE A 19 16.83 -14.02 -45.41
CA ILE A 19 17.48 -13.25 -44.32
C ILE A 19 16.75 -11.91 -44.11
N LEU A 20 16.35 -11.23 -45.19
CA LEU A 20 15.57 -9.99 -45.12
C LEU A 20 14.19 -10.21 -44.48
N LYS A 21 13.49 -11.29 -44.82
CA LYS A 21 12.19 -11.61 -44.21
C LYS A 21 12.30 -11.99 -42.74
N GLU A 22 13.35 -12.71 -42.37
CA GLU A 22 13.62 -13.07 -40.98
C GLU A 22 13.97 -11.84 -40.13
N THR A 23 14.77 -10.92 -40.68
CA THR A 23 15.10 -9.64 -40.01
C THR A 23 13.90 -8.71 -39.92
N GLU A 24 13.03 -8.65 -40.94
CA GLU A 24 11.76 -7.92 -40.89
C GLU A 24 10.84 -8.46 -39.78
N TYR A 25 10.79 -9.79 -39.60
CA TYR A 25 10.01 -10.43 -38.55
C TYR A 25 10.58 -10.10 -37.16
N LYS A 26 11.91 -10.26 -36.96
CA LYS A 26 12.58 -9.91 -35.69
C LYS A 26 12.39 -8.44 -35.31
N LEU A 27 12.43 -7.53 -36.28
CA LEU A 27 12.17 -6.11 -36.05
C LEU A 27 10.73 -5.85 -35.61
N ARG A 28 9.74 -6.52 -36.21
CA ARG A 28 8.34 -6.41 -35.78
C ARG A 28 8.11 -6.92 -34.36
N ASP A 29 8.73 -8.05 -34.03
CA ASP A 29 8.64 -8.63 -32.69
C ASP A 29 9.25 -7.70 -31.64
N ALA A 30 10.43 -7.14 -31.93
CA ALA A 30 11.08 -6.14 -31.07
C ALA A 30 10.22 -4.88 -30.87
N ILE A 31 9.59 -4.37 -31.94
CA ILE A 31 8.66 -3.22 -31.86
C ILE A 31 7.45 -3.59 -30.99
N SER A 32 6.85 -4.76 -31.18
CA SER A 32 5.70 -5.22 -30.39
C SER A 32 6.04 -5.38 -28.91
N SER A 33 7.20 -5.93 -28.58
CA SER A 33 7.67 -6.07 -27.20
C SER A 33 7.89 -4.71 -26.54
N LYS A 34 8.49 -3.75 -27.25
CA LYS A 34 8.73 -2.40 -26.73
C LYS A 34 7.45 -1.57 -26.62
N GLU A 35 6.48 -1.78 -27.52
CA GLU A 35 5.15 -1.18 -27.44
C GLU A 35 4.41 -1.63 -26.18
N LYS A 36 4.54 -2.91 -25.81
CA LYS A 36 3.99 -3.46 -24.56
C LYS A 36 4.62 -2.82 -23.32
N GLU A 37 5.95 -2.75 -23.28
CA GLU A 37 6.72 -2.08 -22.21
C GLU A 37 6.31 -0.59 -22.07
N ARG A 38 6.05 0.10 -23.19
CA ARG A 38 5.54 1.47 -23.18
C ARG A 38 4.15 1.59 -22.53
N ILE A 39 3.26 0.62 -22.77
CA ILE A 39 1.91 0.63 -22.20
C ILE A 39 1.99 0.40 -20.68
N GLU A 40 2.83 -0.53 -20.23
CA GLU A 40 3.07 -0.81 -18.81
C GLU A 40 3.62 0.43 -18.09
N LEU A 41 4.68 1.05 -18.61
CA LEU A 41 5.24 2.30 -18.04
C LEU A 41 4.24 3.45 -18.02
N LYS A 42 3.38 3.56 -19.05
CA LYS A 42 2.33 4.60 -19.06
C LYS A 42 1.32 4.38 -17.94
N GLN A 43 1.00 3.13 -17.60
CA GLN A 43 0.11 2.81 -16.49
C GLN A 43 0.78 3.13 -15.15
N GLU A 44 2.06 2.79 -14.99
CA GLU A 44 2.84 3.12 -13.78
C GLU A 44 2.92 4.63 -13.53
N ILE A 45 3.20 5.43 -14.57
CA ILE A 45 3.22 6.90 -14.47
C ILE A 45 1.84 7.44 -14.05
N LEU A 46 0.75 6.92 -14.62
CA LEU A 46 -0.61 7.35 -14.24
C LEU A 46 -0.95 7.01 -12.79
N ILE A 47 -0.52 5.84 -12.30
CA ILE A 47 -0.73 5.43 -10.91
C ILE A 47 0.06 6.32 -9.95
N ALA A 48 1.32 6.61 -10.28
CA ALA A 48 2.18 7.46 -9.47
C ALA A 48 1.66 8.92 -9.40
N GLN A 49 1.14 9.47 -10.50
CA GLN A 49 0.52 10.80 -10.52
C GLN A 49 -0.75 10.89 -9.65
N VAL A 50 -1.61 9.85 -9.68
CA VAL A 50 -2.81 9.81 -8.83
C VAL A 50 -2.44 9.72 -7.35
N ALA A 51 -1.40 8.96 -7.00
CA ALA A 51 -0.92 8.86 -5.63
C ALA A 51 -0.35 10.20 -5.10
N GLU A 52 0.34 10.97 -5.95
CA GLU A 52 0.83 12.31 -5.61
C GLU A 52 -0.33 13.30 -5.37
N GLU A 53 -1.34 13.33 -6.24
CA GLU A 53 -2.53 14.19 -6.05
C GLU A 53 -3.34 13.81 -4.80
N GLU A 54 -3.44 12.52 -4.48
CA GLU A 54 -4.13 12.03 -3.29
C GLU A 54 -3.40 12.44 -1.99
N LEU A 55 -2.05 12.38 -1.97
CA LEU A 55 -1.24 12.84 -0.83
C LEU A 55 -1.32 14.36 -0.62
N LEU A 56 -1.31 15.16 -1.69
CA LEU A 56 -1.46 16.62 -1.61
C LEU A 56 -2.86 17.04 -1.10
N SER A 57 -3.90 16.26 -1.43
CA SER A 57 -5.25 16.52 -0.91
C SER A 57 -5.37 16.28 0.59
N VAL A 58 -4.70 15.24 1.11
CA VAL A 58 -4.74 14.85 2.53
C VAL A 58 -3.98 15.83 3.44
N GLN A 59 -2.93 16.49 2.93
CA GLN A 59 -2.20 17.50 3.71
C GLN A 59 -2.95 18.83 3.85
N SER A 60 -3.87 19.16 2.95
CA SER A 60 -4.61 20.45 2.98
C SER A 60 -5.61 20.58 4.14
N ASP A 61 -5.97 19.46 4.79
CA ASP A 61 -6.90 19.41 5.92
C ASP A 61 -6.23 19.43 7.31
N THR A 62 -4.89 19.45 7.39
CA THR A 62 -4.17 19.45 8.68
C THR A 62 -3.08 20.52 8.72
N GLU A 63 -3.42 21.67 9.30
CA GLU A 63 -2.45 22.71 9.65
C GLU A 63 -1.48 22.13 10.70
N SER A 64 -0.18 22.16 10.38
CA SER A 64 0.99 21.67 11.14
C SER A 64 1.39 20.19 10.91
N ILE A 65 2.50 19.98 10.20
CA ILE A 65 3.67 19.16 10.59
C ILE A 65 4.81 19.45 9.59
N LYS A 66 6.03 19.39 10.12
CA LYS A 66 7.33 19.73 9.54
C LYS A 66 7.63 19.06 8.19
N GLU A 67 8.45 19.76 7.38
CA GLU A 67 9.23 19.26 6.24
C GLU A 67 9.69 17.81 6.45
N VAL A 68 9.03 16.88 5.76
CA VAL A 68 9.46 15.49 5.61
C VAL A 68 9.29 15.12 4.15
N GLU A 69 10.43 15.10 3.44
CA GLU A 69 10.74 14.25 2.29
C GLU A 69 9.69 14.14 1.16
N GLU A 70 9.40 15.25 0.48
CA GLU A 70 8.69 15.24 -0.83
C GLU A 70 9.64 14.99 -2.03
N GLU A 71 10.96 15.01 -1.80
CA GLU A 71 11.99 14.81 -2.84
C GLU A 71 12.00 13.44 -3.56
N PRO A 72 11.69 12.27 -2.94
CA PRO A 72 11.92 10.99 -3.61
C PRO A 72 10.92 10.69 -4.73
N PHE A 73 9.66 11.12 -4.59
CA PHE A 73 8.60 10.82 -5.56
C PHE A 73 8.73 11.63 -6.86
N TYR A 74 9.15 12.89 -6.76
CA TYR A 74 9.35 13.75 -7.94
C TYR A 74 10.56 13.28 -8.76
N GLU A 75 11.64 12.84 -8.11
CA GLU A 75 12.79 12.23 -8.79
C GLU A 75 12.40 10.94 -9.52
N GLU A 76 11.62 10.06 -8.88
CA GLU A 76 11.18 8.79 -9.48
C GLU A 76 10.26 9.00 -10.69
N LEU A 77 9.29 9.93 -10.60
CA LEU A 77 8.43 10.32 -11.74
C LEU A 77 9.22 10.92 -12.90
N THR A 78 10.27 11.70 -12.60
CA THR A 78 11.15 12.28 -13.60
C THR A 78 11.95 11.19 -14.33
N VAL A 79 12.43 10.19 -13.58
CA VAL A 79 13.14 9.02 -14.14
C VAL A 79 12.23 8.19 -15.03
N LEU A 80 11.00 7.86 -14.58
CA LEU A 80 10.02 7.09 -15.36
C LEU A 80 9.62 7.83 -16.64
N SER A 81 9.40 9.15 -16.56
CA SER A 81 9.08 10.00 -17.71
C SER A 81 10.22 10.03 -18.74
N SER A 82 11.47 10.04 -18.28
CA SER A 82 12.66 9.97 -19.13
C SER A 82 12.74 8.61 -19.85
N GLN A 83 12.56 7.50 -19.13
CA GLN A 83 12.54 6.15 -19.70
C GLN A 83 11.43 5.98 -20.75
N PHE A 84 10.24 6.52 -20.49
CA PHE A 84 9.12 6.50 -21.43
C PHE A 84 9.47 7.20 -22.75
N ASN A 85 10.11 8.37 -22.67
CA ASN A 85 10.52 9.14 -23.85
C ASN A 85 11.64 8.41 -24.63
N GLU A 86 12.57 7.77 -23.94
CA GLU A 86 13.63 6.98 -24.57
C GLU A 86 13.06 5.80 -25.39
N ILE A 87 12.08 5.07 -24.83
CA ILE A 87 11.41 3.95 -25.53
C ILE A 87 10.65 4.46 -26.76
N LYS A 88 9.99 5.61 -26.65
CA LYS A 88 9.25 6.23 -27.76
C LYS A 88 10.18 6.57 -28.94
N GLU A 89 11.33 7.17 -28.67
CA GLU A 89 12.32 7.49 -29.71
C GLU A 89 12.93 6.22 -30.33
N LYS A 90 13.26 5.20 -29.52
CA LYS A 90 13.75 3.90 -30.02
C LYS A 90 12.72 3.20 -30.92
N ASN A 91 11.43 3.23 -30.58
CA ASN A 91 10.38 2.65 -31.41
C ASN A 91 10.25 3.38 -32.76
N LYS A 92 10.37 4.70 -32.75
CA LYS A 92 10.37 5.50 -33.97
C LYS A 92 11.57 5.14 -34.86
N GLU A 93 12.76 5.04 -34.29
CA GLU A 93 13.97 4.65 -35.02
C GLU A 93 13.84 3.25 -35.65
N LEU A 94 13.32 2.26 -34.91
CA LEU A 94 13.09 0.91 -35.44
C LEU A 94 12.03 0.89 -36.56
N SER A 95 10.98 1.69 -36.43
CA SER A 95 9.94 1.85 -37.46
C SER A 95 10.51 2.48 -38.74
N ASP A 96 11.38 3.48 -38.61
CA ASP A 96 12.03 4.13 -39.74
C ASP A 96 13.01 3.17 -40.45
N LYS A 97 13.78 2.38 -39.69
CA LYS A 97 14.63 1.30 -40.23
C LYS A 97 13.82 0.27 -41.01
N LEU A 98 12.69 -0.18 -40.46
CA LEU A 98 11.79 -1.12 -41.12
C LEU A 98 11.23 -0.55 -42.42
N SER A 99 10.87 0.73 -42.42
CA SER A 99 10.35 1.43 -43.61
C SER A 99 11.41 1.58 -44.69
N LYS A 100 12.64 1.95 -44.31
CA LYS A 100 13.78 2.04 -45.22
C LYS A 100 14.10 0.70 -45.87
N MET A 101 14.15 -0.38 -45.08
CA MET A 101 14.40 -1.74 -45.55
C MET A 101 13.35 -2.20 -46.58
N LYS A 102 12.08 -1.86 -46.37
CA LYS A 102 11.01 -2.16 -47.34
C LYS A 102 11.18 -1.42 -48.67
N VAL A 103 11.58 -0.14 -48.62
CA VAL A 103 11.82 0.67 -49.83
C VAL A 103 13.03 0.15 -50.61
N GLU A 104 14.14 -0.15 -49.92
CA GLU A 104 15.33 -0.74 -50.53
C GLU A 104 15.01 -2.09 -51.19
N PHE A 105 14.22 -2.93 -50.53
CA PHE A 105 13.78 -4.21 -51.08
C PHE A 105 12.93 -4.06 -52.35
N LEU A 106 11.98 -3.13 -52.37
CA LEU A 106 11.19 -2.83 -53.56
C LEU A 106 12.06 -2.30 -54.70
N GLY A 107 13.10 -1.53 -54.38
CA GLY A 107 14.10 -1.07 -55.36
C GLY A 107 14.87 -2.21 -56.02
N ILE A 108 15.38 -3.17 -55.22
CA ILE A 108 16.14 -4.33 -55.72
C ILE A 108 15.29 -5.21 -56.65
N LEU A 109 14.01 -5.41 -56.32
CA LEU A 109 13.06 -6.15 -57.17
C LEU A 109 12.81 -5.47 -58.52
N SER A 110 12.88 -4.13 -58.57
CA SER A 110 12.65 -3.35 -59.78
C SER A 110 13.88 -3.26 -60.70
N SER A 111 15.10 -3.41 -60.20
CA SER A 111 16.34 -3.29 -60.98
C SER A 111 16.72 -4.57 -61.75
N ASN A 112 16.15 -5.72 -61.40
CA ASN A 112 16.50 -7.02 -62.00
C ASN A 112 15.71 -7.37 -63.28
N THR A 113 14.88 -6.45 -63.80
CA THR A 113 14.02 -6.70 -64.99
C THR A 113 14.67 -6.35 -66.33
N ASP A 114 15.83 -5.67 -66.36
CA ASP A 114 16.40 -5.10 -67.59
C ASP A 114 17.40 -6.00 -68.36
N SER A 115 17.69 -7.21 -67.90
CA SER A 115 18.54 -8.15 -68.66
C SER A 115 17.70 -9.22 -69.37
N GLY A 116 17.69 -9.21 -70.69
CA GLY A 116 16.93 -10.16 -71.54
C GLY A 116 17.30 -11.64 -71.38
N TRP A 117 18.32 -11.97 -70.59
CA TRP A 117 18.64 -13.34 -70.15
C TRP A 117 17.77 -13.83 -68.99
N CYS A 118 17.14 -12.90 -68.25
CA CYS A 118 16.26 -13.18 -67.13
C CYS A 118 15.01 -13.95 -67.57
N CYS A 119 14.52 -13.79 -68.80
CA CYS A 119 13.29 -14.46 -69.27
C CYS A 119 13.37 -15.99 -69.33
N PHE A 120 14.54 -16.58 -69.63
CA PHE A 120 14.66 -18.04 -69.78
C PHE A 120 14.96 -18.76 -68.45
N ILE A 121 15.71 -18.09 -67.57
CA ILE A 121 16.02 -18.58 -66.22
C ILE A 121 14.84 -18.32 -65.25
N ASN A 122 14.11 -17.22 -65.43
CA ASN A 122 12.87 -16.97 -64.67
C ASN A 122 11.82 -18.05 -64.93
N TYR A 123 11.61 -18.54 -66.15
CA TYR A 123 10.52 -19.52 -66.36
C TYR A 123 10.72 -20.84 -65.59
N THR A 124 11.97 -21.29 -65.43
CA THR A 124 12.28 -22.57 -64.78
C THR A 124 12.53 -22.42 -63.27
N ASN A 125 13.20 -21.36 -62.82
CA ASN A 125 13.37 -21.07 -61.40
C ASN A 125 12.08 -20.54 -60.76
N ASN A 126 11.32 -19.70 -61.45
CA ASN A 126 10.01 -19.26 -60.97
C ASN A 126 9.05 -20.46 -60.91
N TYR A 127 9.12 -21.44 -61.82
CA TYR A 127 8.32 -22.67 -61.69
C TYR A 127 8.68 -23.47 -60.42
N TYR A 128 9.96 -23.68 -60.12
CA TYR A 128 10.38 -24.41 -58.91
C TYR A 128 10.11 -23.62 -57.61
N ILE A 129 10.34 -22.31 -57.61
CA ILE A 129 10.05 -21.41 -56.48
C ILE A 129 8.53 -21.30 -56.27
N ILE A 130 7.72 -21.14 -57.32
CA ILE A 130 6.25 -21.17 -57.26
C ILE A 130 5.77 -22.52 -56.75
N LYS A 131 6.39 -23.64 -57.16
CA LYS A 131 6.02 -24.99 -56.72
C LYS A 131 6.40 -25.27 -55.26
N ALA A 132 7.54 -24.78 -54.81
CA ALA A 132 7.94 -24.85 -53.40
C ALA A 132 7.07 -23.93 -52.54
N ALA A 133 6.88 -22.68 -52.96
CA ALA A 133 6.02 -21.71 -52.29
C ALA A 133 4.54 -22.11 -52.31
N SER A 134 4.06 -22.82 -53.33
CA SER A 134 2.69 -23.36 -53.35
C SER A 134 2.54 -24.57 -52.44
N LYS A 135 3.57 -25.42 -52.30
CA LYS A 135 3.59 -26.48 -51.29
C LYS A 135 3.62 -25.91 -49.86
N VAL A 136 4.44 -24.90 -49.59
CA VAL A 136 4.49 -24.23 -48.28
C VAL A 136 3.17 -23.49 -48.01
N ARG A 137 2.65 -22.72 -48.97
CA ARG A 137 1.32 -22.09 -48.83
C ARG A 137 0.20 -23.09 -48.62
N ARG A 138 0.30 -24.27 -49.24
CA ARG A 138 -0.69 -25.35 -49.05
C ARG A 138 -0.55 -26.02 -47.69
N GLY A 139 0.66 -26.21 -47.18
CA GLY A 139 0.89 -26.64 -45.79
C GLY A 139 0.32 -25.63 -44.79
N MET A 140 0.65 -24.35 -44.98
CA MET A 140 0.11 -23.24 -44.17
C MET A 140 -1.41 -23.12 -44.29
N SER A 141 -2.01 -23.36 -45.46
CA SER A 141 -3.46 -23.32 -45.59
C SER A 141 -4.15 -24.42 -44.80
N PHE A 142 -3.56 -25.63 -44.73
CA PHE A 142 -4.09 -26.70 -43.89
C PHE A 142 -3.98 -26.35 -42.41
N GLU A 143 -2.84 -25.82 -41.95
CA GLU A 143 -2.68 -25.37 -40.56
C GLU A 143 -3.63 -24.21 -40.22
N ILE A 144 -3.87 -23.28 -41.15
CA ILE A 144 -4.84 -22.18 -40.98
C ILE A 144 -6.27 -22.71 -40.95
N ASP A 145 -6.60 -23.69 -41.79
CA ASP A 145 -7.93 -24.30 -41.82
C ASP A 145 -8.20 -25.11 -40.54
N ASP A 146 -7.20 -25.83 -40.03
CA ASP A 146 -7.28 -26.54 -38.74
C ASP A 146 -7.46 -25.54 -37.58
N CYS A 147 -6.65 -24.47 -37.53
CA CYS A 147 -6.81 -23.40 -36.53
C CYS A 147 -8.19 -22.73 -36.62
N ARG A 148 -8.73 -22.54 -37.84
CA ARG A 148 -10.06 -21.96 -38.05
C ARG A 148 -11.15 -22.90 -37.53
N PHE A 149 -11.02 -24.19 -37.77
CA PHE A 149 -11.94 -25.20 -37.27
C PHE A 149 -11.97 -25.24 -35.74
N ASP A 150 -10.80 -25.21 -35.10
CA ASP A 150 -10.69 -25.16 -33.63
C ASP A 150 -11.31 -23.87 -33.07
N LEU A 151 -11.09 -22.72 -33.72
CA LEU A 151 -11.71 -21.45 -33.35
C LEU A 151 -13.25 -21.48 -33.49
N GLU A 152 -13.77 -22.04 -34.58
CA GLU A 152 -15.21 -22.21 -34.78
C GLU A 152 -15.82 -23.12 -33.71
N ALA A 153 -15.13 -24.20 -33.35
CA ALA A 153 -15.54 -25.09 -32.28
C ALA A 153 -15.55 -24.37 -30.91
N MET A 154 -14.55 -23.54 -30.61
CA MET A 154 -14.51 -22.74 -29.37
C MET A 154 -15.56 -21.61 -29.35
N THR A 155 -15.94 -21.09 -30.51
CA THR A 155 -16.97 -20.05 -30.62
C THR A 155 -18.39 -20.64 -30.54
N SER A 156 -18.52 -21.97 -30.68
CA SER A 156 -19.78 -22.67 -30.54
C SER A 156 -20.32 -22.54 -29.11
N PRO A 157 -21.60 -22.19 -28.93
CA PRO A 157 -22.23 -22.12 -27.61
C PRO A 157 -22.29 -23.48 -26.88
N ASP A 158 -22.12 -24.58 -27.62
CA ASP A 158 -22.11 -25.94 -27.09
C ASP A 158 -20.69 -26.44 -26.73
N TYR A 159 -19.66 -25.58 -26.77
CA TYR A 159 -18.30 -25.97 -26.37
C TYR A 159 -18.19 -26.10 -24.85
N GLN A 160 -18.33 -27.34 -24.36
CA GLN A 160 -18.34 -27.69 -22.92
C GLN A 160 -17.33 -26.95 -22.04
N PRO A 161 -16.03 -26.83 -22.40
CA PRO A 161 -15.03 -26.20 -21.53
C PRO A 161 -15.35 -24.74 -21.17
N LEU A 162 -15.90 -23.96 -22.11
CA LEU A 162 -16.28 -22.56 -21.86
C LEU A 162 -17.56 -22.46 -21.04
N VAL A 163 -18.53 -23.34 -21.31
CA VAL A 163 -19.79 -23.43 -20.56
C VAL A 163 -19.52 -23.83 -19.10
N ASP A 164 -18.63 -24.79 -18.86
CA ASP A 164 -18.24 -25.23 -17.53
C ASP A 164 -17.49 -24.13 -16.76
N ASN A 165 -16.53 -23.45 -17.41
CA ASN A 165 -15.84 -22.31 -16.80
C ASN A 165 -16.81 -21.18 -16.42
N LYS A 166 -17.75 -20.84 -17.31
CA LYS A 166 -18.81 -19.86 -17.02
C LYS A 166 -19.62 -20.26 -15.79
N ARG A 167 -20.06 -21.52 -15.71
CA ARG A 167 -20.81 -22.05 -14.57
C ARG A 167 -20.00 -22.05 -13.26
N ILE A 168 -18.69 -22.29 -13.33
CA ILE A 168 -17.79 -22.21 -12.17
C ILE A 168 -17.68 -20.77 -11.69
N ILE A 169 -17.50 -19.81 -12.62
CA ILE A 169 -17.43 -18.39 -12.30
C ILE A 169 -18.72 -17.92 -11.63
N GLU A 170 -19.89 -18.28 -12.16
CA GLU A 170 -21.19 -17.95 -11.57
C GLU A 170 -21.32 -18.50 -10.13
N LYS A 171 -20.95 -19.77 -9.90
CA LYS A 171 -20.95 -20.36 -8.54
C LYS A 171 -19.99 -19.66 -7.58
N LEU A 172 -18.84 -19.20 -8.06
CA LEU A 172 -17.88 -18.45 -7.25
C LEU A 172 -18.43 -17.07 -6.90
N GLN A 173 -19.06 -16.39 -7.86
CA GLN A 173 -19.72 -15.10 -7.63
C GLN A 173 -20.84 -15.23 -6.58
N GLU A 174 -21.70 -16.24 -6.68
CA GLU A 174 -22.75 -16.50 -5.68
C GLU A 174 -22.16 -16.72 -4.28
N ARG A 175 -21.08 -17.51 -4.16
CA ARG A 175 -20.39 -17.74 -2.88
C ARG A 175 -19.79 -16.47 -2.30
N ILE A 176 -19.16 -15.64 -3.14
CA ILE A 176 -18.58 -14.35 -2.73
C ILE A 176 -19.70 -13.44 -2.22
N THR A 177 -20.82 -13.35 -2.94
CA THR A 177 -21.96 -12.53 -2.53
C THR A 177 -22.54 -12.99 -1.20
N LEU A 178 -22.74 -14.30 -1.00
CA LEU A 178 -23.22 -14.86 0.26
C LEU A 178 -22.27 -14.52 1.43
N MET A 179 -20.97 -14.75 1.24
CA MET A 179 -19.96 -14.46 2.26
C MET A 179 -19.88 -12.97 2.61
N ASN A 180 -20.04 -12.09 1.63
CA ASN A 180 -20.08 -10.65 1.87
C ASN A 180 -21.31 -10.26 2.70
N MET A 181 -22.48 -10.84 2.46
CA MET A 181 -23.66 -10.60 3.30
C MET A 181 -23.43 -11.05 4.76
N GLU A 182 -22.84 -12.23 4.96
CA GLU A 182 -22.48 -12.73 6.30
C GLU A 182 -21.47 -11.81 7.00
N LEU A 183 -20.45 -11.33 6.28
CA LEU A 183 -19.47 -10.38 6.83
C LEU A 183 -20.13 -9.05 7.22
N MET A 184 -21.06 -8.54 6.41
CA MET A 184 -21.79 -7.30 6.73
C MET A 184 -22.67 -7.46 7.98
N THR A 185 -23.35 -8.59 8.14
CA THR A 185 -24.15 -8.85 9.35
C THR A 185 -23.26 -8.99 10.60
N LYS A 186 -22.11 -9.67 10.48
CA LYS A 186 -21.14 -9.79 11.57
C LYS A 186 -20.53 -8.43 11.96
N ARG A 187 -20.18 -7.59 10.98
CA ARG A 187 -19.70 -6.21 11.23
C ARG A 187 -20.74 -5.38 11.98
N LYS A 188 -22.01 -5.43 11.54
CA LYS A 188 -23.11 -4.72 12.21
C LYS A 188 -23.30 -5.17 13.66
N HIS A 189 -23.18 -6.47 13.94
CA HIS A 189 -23.23 -6.99 15.30
C HIS A 189 -22.04 -6.50 16.14
N ASN A 190 -20.82 -6.54 15.58
CA ASN A 190 -19.62 -6.06 16.26
C ASN A 190 -19.68 -4.56 16.59
N GLU A 191 -20.15 -3.73 15.66
CA GLU A 191 -20.35 -2.29 15.89
C GLU A 191 -21.33 -2.03 17.05
N LYS A 192 -22.42 -2.79 17.12
CA LYS A 192 -23.37 -2.71 18.24
C LYS A 192 -22.69 -3.08 19.56
N SER A 193 -21.95 -4.19 19.59
CA SER A 193 -21.22 -4.63 20.79
C SER A 193 -20.18 -3.60 21.23
N ILE A 194 -19.44 -2.98 20.29
CA ILE A 194 -18.48 -1.91 20.59
C ILE A 194 -19.20 -0.71 21.20
N LYS A 195 -20.34 -0.31 20.64
CA LYS A 195 -21.13 0.81 21.16
C LYS A 195 -21.61 0.55 22.59
N ASP A 196 -22.14 -0.65 22.85
CA ASP A 196 -22.59 -1.05 24.18
C ASP A 196 -21.43 -1.03 25.20
N ILE A 197 -20.24 -1.51 24.81
CA ILE A 197 -19.03 -1.45 25.65
C ILE A 197 -18.64 0.00 25.98
N ILE A 198 -18.68 0.89 24.98
CA ILE A 198 -18.34 2.31 25.18
C ILE A 198 -19.33 2.97 26.14
N ASP A 199 -20.62 2.69 26.02
CA ASP A 199 -21.65 3.28 26.88
C ASP A 199 -21.56 2.77 28.33
N VAL A 200 -21.23 1.49 28.52
CA VAL A 200 -20.92 0.93 29.84
C VAL A 200 -19.70 1.60 30.46
N LYS A 201 -18.59 1.76 29.70
CA LYS A 201 -17.38 2.44 30.19
C LYS A 201 -17.65 3.89 30.60
N LYS A 202 -18.35 4.66 29.77
CA LYS A 202 -18.75 6.04 30.09
C LYS A 202 -19.58 6.12 31.36
N THR A 203 -20.46 5.15 31.59
CA THR A 203 -21.29 5.10 32.79
C THR A 203 -20.47 4.79 34.04
N GLU A 204 -19.53 3.85 33.93
CA GLU A 204 -18.65 3.50 35.04
C GLU A 204 -17.67 4.63 35.38
N GLU A 205 -17.10 5.32 34.39
CA GLU A 205 -16.29 6.53 34.62
C GLU A 205 -17.08 7.62 35.35
N LYS A 206 -18.35 7.84 35.00
CA LYS A 206 -19.22 8.78 35.73
C LYS A 206 -19.44 8.34 37.18
N ARG A 207 -19.59 7.03 37.44
CA ARG A 207 -19.71 6.49 38.81
C ARG A 207 -18.42 6.65 39.60
N GLN A 208 -17.27 6.36 38.99
CA GLN A 208 -15.97 6.54 39.62
C GLN A 208 -15.69 8.01 39.94
N ARG A 209 -16.01 8.94 39.03
CA ARG A 209 -15.91 10.38 39.31
C ARG A 209 -16.82 10.82 40.45
N LYS A 210 -18.05 10.29 40.53
CA LYS A 210 -18.95 10.57 41.66
C LYS A 210 -18.41 10.03 42.97
N LYS A 211 -17.89 8.79 43.00
CA LYS A 211 -17.24 8.21 44.17
C LYS A 211 -15.99 8.99 44.59
N GLY A 212 -15.15 9.38 43.63
CA GLY A 212 -13.96 10.19 43.89
C GLY A 212 -14.31 11.55 44.50
N LYS A 213 -15.34 12.23 43.98
CA LYS A 213 -15.87 13.46 44.57
C LYS A 213 -16.44 13.26 45.98
N GLN A 214 -17.15 12.15 46.22
CA GLN A 214 -17.63 11.82 47.56
C GLN A 214 -16.47 11.63 48.54
N ILE A 215 -15.44 10.89 48.14
CA ILE A 215 -14.22 10.72 48.95
C ILE A 215 -13.55 12.07 49.20
N GLU A 216 -13.42 12.93 48.19
CA GLU A 216 -12.84 14.27 48.33
C GLU A 216 -13.66 15.18 49.26
N GLU A 217 -14.99 15.09 49.23
CA GLU A 217 -15.89 15.79 50.17
C GLU A 217 -15.81 15.21 51.60
N GLU A 218 -15.45 13.94 51.75
CA GLU A 218 -15.32 13.24 53.04
C GLU A 218 -13.92 13.41 53.66
N MET A 219 -12.91 13.83 52.87
CA MET A 219 -11.57 14.16 53.36
C MET A 219 -11.53 15.58 53.94
N CYS A 220 -10.68 15.76 54.94
CA CYS A 220 -10.44 17.03 55.63
C CYS A 220 -8.93 17.30 55.66
N LEU A 221 -8.55 18.53 55.31
CA LEU A 221 -7.17 18.99 55.37
C LEU A 221 -6.94 19.73 56.69
N ILE A 222 -6.11 19.15 57.56
CA ILE A 222 -5.75 19.72 58.86
C ILE A 222 -4.34 20.28 58.76
N ILE A 223 -4.13 21.49 59.28
CA ILE A 223 -2.80 22.07 59.41
C ILE A 223 -2.28 21.73 60.80
N LEU A 224 -1.19 20.97 60.86
CA LEU A 224 -0.50 20.62 62.09
C LEU A 224 0.60 21.63 62.38
N HIS A 225 0.73 21.98 63.65
CA HIS A 225 1.79 22.84 64.16
C HIS A 225 2.46 22.16 65.34
N CYS A 226 3.79 22.05 65.32
CA CYS A 226 4.55 21.51 66.44
C CYS A 226 5.90 22.21 66.53
N ASN A 227 6.31 22.56 67.74
CA ASN A 227 7.68 23.00 68.00
C ASN A 227 8.57 21.77 68.08
N HIS A 228 9.52 21.65 67.16
CA HIS A 228 10.36 20.47 67.10
C HIS A 228 11.26 20.38 68.35
N PRO A 229 11.30 19.24 69.06
CA PRO A 229 11.89 19.14 70.39
C PRO A 229 13.40 19.37 70.45
N VAL A 230 14.10 19.22 69.31
CA VAL A 230 15.56 19.38 69.23
C VAL A 230 15.95 20.76 68.70
N THR A 231 15.22 21.27 67.72
CA THR A 231 15.57 22.54 67.04
C THR A 231 14.85 23.74 67.65
N GLY A 232 13.73 23.52 68.35
CA GLY A 232 12.91 24.58 68.93
C GLY A 232 12.13 25.40 67.89
N GLU A 233 12.23 25.04 66.61
CA GLU A 233 11.56 25.73 65.51
C GLU A 233 10.12 25.25 65.34
N LEU A 234 9.23 26.17 64.97
CA LEU A 234 7.84 25.86 64.67
C LEU A 234 7.73 25.20 63.29
N ASN A 235 7.44 23.91 63.28
CA ASN A 235 7.15 23.16 62.07
C ASN A 235 5.65 23.19 61.80
N SER A 236 5.29 23.43 60.53
CA SER A 236 3.92 23.28 60.04
C SER A 236 3.88 22.21 58.95
N SER A 237 2.85 21.38 58.95
CA SER A 237 2.65 20.35 57.93
C SER A 237 1.17 20.10 57.72
N PHE A 238 0.82 19.73 56.49
CA PHE A 238 -0.55 19.40 56.13
C PHE A 238 -0.78 17.91 56.36
N LEU A 239 -1.89 17.58 57.03
CA LEU A 239 -2.37 16.23 57.23
C LEU A 239 -3.75 16.10 56.59
N GLU A 240 -3.87 15.18 55.64
CA GLU A 240 -5.15 14.84 55.01
C GLU A 240 -5.73 13.60 55.69
N VAL A 241 -6.93 13.74 56.26
CA VAL A 241 -7.62 12.68 57.01
C VAL A 241 -9.08 12.60 56.64
N HIS A 242 -9.65 11.41 56.75
CA HIS A 242 -11.08 11.21 56.54
C HIS A 242 -11.87 11.74 57.75
N LYS A 243 -13.05 12.34 57.54
CA LYS A 243 -13.89 12.91 58.62
C LYS A 243 -14.27 11.91 59.71
N ASP A 244 -14.46 10.64 59.33
CA ASP A 244 -14.82 9.55 60.25
C ASP A 244 -13.62 8.81 60.85
N GLU A 245 -12.39 9.28 60.60
CA GLU A 245 -11.19 8.60 61.11
C GLU A 245 -11.03 8.82 62.62
N LEU A 246 -10.74 7.74 63.34
CA LEU A 246 -10.62 7.78 64.80
C LEU A 246 -9.39 8.58 65.22
N LEU A 247 -9.54 9.40 66.27
CA LEU A 247 -8.48 10.26 66.81
C LEU A 247 -7.13 9.56 67.07
N PRO A 248 -7.06 8.33 67.60
CA PRO A 248 -5.78 7.62 67.76
C PRO A 248 -5.04 7.41 66.44
N ILE A 249 -5.76 7.04 65.38
CA ILE A 249 -5.17 6.80 64.06
C ILE A 249 -4.69 8.12 63.44
N VAL A 250 -5.45 9.19 63.62
CA VAL A 250 -5.05 10.54 63.20
C VAL A 250 -3.79 11.01 63.95
N LEU A 251 -3.68 10.71 65.26
CA LEU A 251 -2.51 11.01 66.06
C LEU A 251 -1.27 10.24 65.58
N ASP A 252 -1.41 8.95 65.28
CA ASP A 252 -0.33 8.13 64.72
C ASP A 252 0.21 8.72 63.41
N LYS A 253 -0.68 9.08 62.48
CA LYS A 253 -0.31 9.75 61.22
C LYS A 253 0.36 11.10 61.44
N ALA A 254 -0.19 11.93 62.33
CA ALA A 254 0.38 13.22 62.68
C ALA A 254 1.81 13.07 63.25
N TYR A 255 2.03 12.07 64.10
CA TYR A 255 3.31 11.75 64.70
C TYR A 255 4.38 11.39 63.64
N GLU A 256 4.00 10.59 62.65
CA GLU A 256 4.86 10.24 61.51
C GLU A 256 5.17 11.46 60.63
N VAL A 257 4.16 12.24 60.26
CA VAL A 257 4.31 13.44 59.40
C VAL A 257 5.22 14.47 60.05
N MET A 258 5.07 14.69 61.36
CA MET A 258 5.89 15.64 62.13
C MET A 258 7.27 15.10 62.50
N LYS A 259 7.58 13.84 62.16
CA LYS A 259 8.89 13.19 62.37
C LYS A 259 9.41 13.34 63.80
N LEU A 260 8.55 13.09 64.77
CA LEU A 260 8.88 13.29 66.19
C LEU A 260 9.73 12.14 66.79
N ALA A 261 9.79 10.99 66.11
CA ALA A 261 10.66 9.87 66.47
C ALA A 261 12.13 10.15 66.11
N PRO A 262 13.12 9.72 66.94
CA PRO A 262 12.99 9.02 68.22
C PRO A 262 12.91 9.96 69.44
N HIS A 263 12.80 11.27 69.23
CA HIS A 263 13.03 12.28 70.27
C HIS A 263 11.90 12.35 71.31
N ILE A 264 10.65 12.16 70.88
CA ILE A 264 9.49 12.10 71.77
C ILE A 264 8.74 10.79 71.50
N PRO A 265 8.47 9.96 72.51
CA PRO A 265 7.63 8.78 72.34
C PRO A 265 6.16 9.18 72.17
N ILE A 266 5.42 8.47 71.33
CA ILE A 266 4.05 8.85 70.93
C ILE A 266 3.07 8.97 72.10
N GLU A 267 3.30 8.23 73.20
CA GLU A 267 2.50 8.27 74.42
C GLU A 267 2.55 9.65 75.12
N ARG A 268 3.51 10.50 74.75
CA ARG A 268 3.62 11.89 75.23
C ARG A 268 3.05 12.90 74.25
N CYS A 269 2.57 12.48 73.09
CA CYS A 269 1.95 13.34 72.09
C CYS A 269 0.44 13.38 72.29
N ARG A 270 -0.15 14.57 72.10
CA ARG A 270 -1.61 14.78 72.12
C ARG A 270 -1.98 15.76 71.02
N LEU A 271 -3.13 15.55 70.39
CA LEU A 271 -3.69 16.50 69.46
C LEU A 271 -4.49 17.55 70.24
N VAL A 272 -4.24 18.83 69.95
CA VAL A 272 -4.88 19.95 70.62
C VAL A 272 -5.39 20.92 69.57
N LYS A 273 -6.62 21.40 69.75
CA LYS A 273 -7.17 22.51 68.98
C LYS A 273 -6.63 23.81 69.53
N TYR A 274 -5.94 24.58 68.69
CA TYR A 274 -5.30 25.84 69.06
C TYR A 274 -5.98 27.00 68.35
N ASP A 275 -6.37 28.03 69.10
CA ASP A 275 -6.84 29.30 68.53
C ASP A 275 -5.63 30.23 68.34
N TYR A 276 -5.30 30.50 67.08
CA TYR A 276 -4.20 31.35 66.72
C TYR A 276 -4.44 32.83 67.11
N GLU A 277 -5.67 33.32 67.05
CA GLU A 277 -6.00 34.72 67.35
C GLU A 277 -5.93 35.01 68.85
N ARG A 278 -6.32 34.03 69.67
CA ARG A 278 -6.30 34.15 71.14
C ARG A 278 -5.01 33.66 71.77
N HIS A 279 -4.16 32.96 71.00
CA HIS A 279 -2.97 32.26 71.50
C HIS A 279 -3.28 31.29 72.65
N GLU A 280 -4.44 30.61 72.56
CA GLU A 280 -4.96 29.75 73.61
C GLU A 280 -5.23 28.33 73.08
N MET A 281 -5.02 27.34 73.94
CA MET A 281 -5.45 25.96 73.69
C MET A 281 -6.95 25.86 73.98
N GLU A 282 -7.76 25.71 72.94
CA GLU A 282 -9.23 25.64 73.08
C GLU A 282 -9.70 24.29 73.63
N GLN A 283 -9.14 23.19 73.10
CA GLN A 283 -9.61 21.85 73.44
C GLN A 283 -8.50 20.81 73.25
N SER A 284 -8.29 19.95 74.26
CA SER A 284 -7.50 18.71 74.12
C SER A 284 -8.39 17.62 73.54
N LEU A 285 -7.91 16.93 72.50
CA LEU A 285 -8.58 15.78 71.92
C LEU A 285 -7.97 14.53 72.56
N ASP A 286 -8.50 14.14 73.72
CA ASP A 286 -8.03 12.96 74.45
C ASP A 286 -8.59 11.68 73.81
N LEU A 287 -7.83 10.59 73.87
CA LEU A 287 -8.11 9.33 73.15
C LEU A 287 -9.31 8.51 73.70
N ASN A 288 -10.05 9.04 74.68
CA ASN A 288 -11.02 8.29 75.51
C ASN A 288 -12.48 8.81 75.49
N GLU A 289 -12.85 9.69 74.55
CA GLU A 289 -14.26 10.08 74.30
C GLU A 289 -14.72 9.69 72.90
#